data_AF-A0A9D0LJ90-F1
#
_entry.id   AF-A0A9D0LJ90-F1
#
_cell.length_a   1.000
_cell.length_b   1.000
_cell.length_c   1.000
_cell.angle_alpha   90.00
_cell.angle_beta   90.00
_cell.angle_gamma   90.00
#
_symmetry.space_group_name_H-M   'P 1'
#
loop_
_entity.id
_entity.type
_entity.pdbx_description
1 polymer ?
#
loop_
_entity_poly.entity_id
_entity_poly.type
_entity_poly.pdbx_seq_one_letter_code
_entity_poly.pdbx_strand_id
1 'polypeptide(L)'
;VADIGNHIIAAVGLGTPQTRQEIMQILGQAGVLPPDLAQRLGLALRMRNILVHGYLEVVMDQVYQALQEDLGDLAAFCQAVLDYIASETDTSEE
;
A
#
# COMPACT_ATOMS: atom_id res chain seq x y z
N VAL A 1 0.99 4.67 -3.82
CA VAL A 1 0.52 3.36 -3.30
C VAL A 1 -0.97 3.34 -3.00
N ALA A 2 -1.52 4.24 -2.16
CA ALA A 2 -2.94 4.21 -1.78
C ALA A 2 -3.90 4.36 -2.97
N ASP A 3 -3.66 5.32 -3.87
CA ASP A 3 -4.59 5.57 -4.97
C ASP A 3 -4.56 4.44 -6.02
N ILE A 4 -3.38 3.89 -6.32
CA ILE A 4 -3.22 2.69 -7.15
C ILE A 4 -3.90 1.49 -6.50
N GLY A 5 -3.66 1.28 -5.20
CA GLY A 5 -4.27 0.19 -4.47
C GLY A 5 -5.80 0.26 -4.45
N ASN A 6 -6.36 1.45 -4.25
CA ASN A 6 -7.79 1.67 -4.29
C ASN A 6 -8.37 1.43 -5.70
N HIS A 7 -7.62 1.80 -6.74
CA HIS A 7 -8.00 1.50 -8.12
C HIS A 7 -8.07 -0.01 -8.37
N ILE A 8 -7.07 -0.77 -7.91
CA ILE A 8 -7.06 -2.25 -8.03
C ILE A 8 -8.28 -2.84 -7.30
N ILE A 9 -8.51 -2.47 -6.04
CA ILE A 9 -9.66 -2.94 -5.24
C ILE A 9 -10.99 -2.72 -5.98
N ALA A 10 -11.16 -1.53 -6.56
CA ALA A 10 -12.37 -1.20 -7.31
C ALA A 10 -12.48 -1.99 -8.62
N ALA A 11 -11.37 -2.19 -9.33
CA ALA A 11 -11.34 -2.92 -10.59
C ALA A 11 -11.69 -4.41 -10.43
N VAL A 12 -11.24 -5.03 -9.33
CA VAL A 12 -11.42 -6.47 -9.08
C VAL A 12 -12.50 -6.79 -8.04
N GLY A 13 -13.26 -5.79 -7.60
CA GLY A 13 -14.46 -5.99 -6.77
C GLY A 13 -14.18 -6.44 -5.33
N LEU A 14 -13.05 -6.06 -4.73
CA LEU A 14 -12.63 -6.49 -3.38
C LEU A 14 -13.31 -5.72 -2.22
N GLY A 15 -14.37 -4.97 -2.51
CA GLY A 15 -15.11 -4.16 -1.54
C GLY A 15 -14.66 -2.69 -1.49
N THR A 16 -15.03 -2.00 -0.41
CA THR A 16 -14.78 -0.55 -0.24
C THR A 16 -14.00 -0.30 1.04
N PRO A 17 -12.72 0.10 0.96
CA PRO A 17 -11.94 0.47 2.13
C PRO A 17 -12.50 1.74 2.78
N GLN A 18 -12.63 1.74 4.11
CA GLN A 18 -13.06 2.89 4.90
C GLN A 18 -11.87 3.80 5.27
N THR A 19 -10.67 3.23 5.30
CA THR A 19 -9.44 3.95 5.62
C THR A 19 -8.34 3.69 4.60
N ARG A 20 -7.36 4.60 4.50
CA ARG A 20 -6.20 4.38 3.61
C ARG A 20 -5.36 3.17 4.02
N GLN A 21 -5.32 2.84 5.32
CA GLN A 21 -4.62 1.65 5.81
C GLN A 21 -5.32 0.36 5.36
N GLU A 22 -6.66 0.35 5.38
CA GLU A 22 -7.46 -0.80 4.92
C GLU A 22 -7.19 -1.14 3.45
N ILE A 23 -6.83 -0.17 2.61
CA ILE A 23 -6.42 -0.43 1.23
C ILE A 23 -5.30 -1.49 1.20
N MET A 24 -4.25 -1.31 2.01
CA MET A 24 -3.12 -2.25 2.02
C MET A 24 -3.53 -3.60 2.62
N GLN A 25 -4.38 -3.60 3.64
CA GLN A 25 -4.89 -4.84 4.26
C GLN A 25 -5.71 -5.68 3.28
N ILE A 26 -6.64 -5.05 2.54
CA ILE A 26 -7.47 -5.72 1.54
C ILE A 26 -6.58 -6.32 0.44
N LEU A 27 -5.59 -5.57 -0.06
CA LEU A 27 -4.66 -6.07 -1.06
C LEU A 27 -3.81 -7.23 -0.56
N GLY A 28 -3.40 -7.22 0.72
CA GLY A 28 -2.70 -8.34 1.34
C GLY A 28 -3.58 -9.58 1.48
N GLN A 29 -4.85 -9.42 1.87
CA GLN A 29 -5.82 -10.51 1.99
C GLN A 29 -6.17 -11.13 0.62
N ALA A 30 -6.22 -10.31 -0.42
CA ALA A 30 -6.47 -10.75 -1.80
C ALA A 30 -5.22 -11.36 -2.48
N GLY A 31 -4.07 -11.42 -1.80
CA GLY A 31 -2.84 -11.97 -2.35
C GLY A 31 -2.11 -11.06 -3.35
N VAL A 32 -2.58 -9.83 -3.57
CA VAL A 32 -1.94 -8.84 -4.44
C VAL A 32 -0.62 -8.35 -3.83
N LEU A 33 -0.56 -8.27 -2.50
CA LEU A 33 0.65 -7.90 -1.76
C LEU A 33 1.07 -9.02 -0.82
N PRO A 34 2.38 -9.27 -0.63
CA PRO A 34 2.85 -10.06 0.49
C PRO A 34 2.35 -9.49 1.83
N PRO A 35 1.90 -10.33 2.78
CA PRO A 35 1.30 -9.86 4.04
C PRO A 35 2.18 -8.88 4.82
N ASP A 36 3.49 -9.13 4.89
CA ASP A 36 4.43 -8.26 5.61
C ASP A 36 4.58 -6.90 4.93
N LEU A 37 4.56 -6.86 3.59
CA LEU A 37 4.62 -5.62 2.82
C LEU A 37 3.33 -4.81 3.00
N ALA A 38 2.17 -5.47 2.95
CA ALA A 38 0.88 -4.84 3.21
C ALA A 38 0.82 -4.21 4.61
N GLN A 39 1.37 -4.90 5.63
CA GLN A 39 1.44 -4.37 6.99
C GLN A 39 2.31 -3.11 7.07
N ARG A 40 3.53 -3.14 6.53
CA ARG A 40 4.46 -1.99 6.57
C ARG A 40 3.92 -0.78 5.82
N LEU A 41 3.41 -0.97 4.59
CA LEU A 41 2.78 0.10 3.81
C LEU A 41 1.53 0.67 4.51
N GLY A 42 0.77 -0.17 5.20
CA GLY A 42 -0.36 0.27 6.01
C GLY A 42 0.05 1.21 7.16
N LEU A 43 1.17 0.91 7.83
CA LEU A 43 1.74 1.77 8.88
C LEU A 43 2.25 3.10 8.30
N ALA A 44 2.94 3.07 7.16
CA ALA A 44 3.42 4.27 6.47
C ALA A 44 2.27 5.22 6.08
N LEU A 45 1.15 4.67 5.59
CA LEU A 45 -0.04 5.47 5.27
C LEU A 45 -0.71 6.09 6.50
N ARG A 46 -0.66 5.42 7.64
CA ARG A 46 -1.15 5.96 8.92
C ARG A 46 -0.25 7.11 9.41
N MET A 47 1.07 6.99 9.27
CA MET A 47 2.02 8.05 9.63
C MET A 47 1.78 9.32 8.80
N ARG A 48 1.53 9.20 7.49
CA ARG A 48 1.17 10.34 6.62
C ARG A 48 0.01 11.16 7.19
N ASN A 49 -1.03 10.50 7.73
CA ASN A 49 -2.18 11.20 8.31
C ASN A 49 -1.77 12.02 9.55
N ILE A 50 -0.86 11.51 10.39
CA ILE A 50 -0.34 12.22 11.56
C ILE A 50 0.45 13.48 11.14
N LEU A 51 1.24 13.38 10.07
CA LEU A 51 2.05 14.50 9.56
C LEU A 51 1.20 15.61 8.94
N VAL A 52 0.16 15.26 8.20
CA VAL A 52 -0.76 16.23 7.61
C VAL A 52 -1.59 16.96 8.67
N HIS A 53 -1.80 16.35 9.84
CA HIS A 53 -2.54 16.95 10.95
C HIS A 53 -1.71 17.82 11.92
N GLY A 54 -0.44 18.12 11.61
CA GLY A 54 0.28 19.23 12.22
C GLY A 54 1.15 18.93 13.46
N TYR A 55 1.48 17.67 13.74
CA TYR A 55 2.40 17.30 14.84
C TYR A 55 3.90 17.40 14.48
N LEU A 56 4.26 18.27 13.53
CA LEU A 56 5.58 18.30 12.91
C LEU A 56 6.74 18.55 13.88
N GLU A 57 6.55 19.34 14.94
CA GLU A 57 7.63 19.62 15.91
C GLU A 57 8.03 18.41 16.77
N VAL A 58 7.18 17.39 16.89
CA VAL A 58 7.38 16.26 17.83
C VAL A 58 7.89 14.99 17.13
N VAL A 59 7.99 14.96 15.80
CA VAL A 59 8.12 13.69 15.05
C VAL A 59 9.17 13.70 13.92
N MET A 60 9.95 14.77 13.72
CA MET A 60 10.86 14.86 12.55
C MET A 60 11.86 13.70 12.44
N ASP A 61 12.41 13.21 13.54
CA ASP A 61 13.35 12.08 13.50
C ASP A 61 12.67 10.77 13.06
N GLN A 62 11.41 10.55 13.47
CA GLN A 62 10.63 9.38 13.05
C GLN A 62 10.21 9.48 11.58
N VAL A 63 9.90 10.69 11.10
CA VAL A 63 9.63 10.93 9.67
C VAL A 63 10.88 10.67 8.85
N TYR A 64 12.03 11.14 9.32
CA TYR A 64 13.30 10.95 8.64
C TYR A 64 13.68 9.47 8.55
N GLN A 65 13.53 8.70 9.63
CA GLN A 65 13.73 7.26 9.61
C GLN A 65 12.78 6.54 8.66
N ALA A 66 11.47 6.82 8.76
CA ALA A 66 10.49 6.20 7.89
C ALA A 66 10.76 6.53 6.41
N LEU A 67 11.15 7.76 6.07
CA LEU A 67 11.54 8.12 4.70
C LEU A 67 12.77 7.35 4.19
N GLN A 68 13.69 6.91 5.05
CA GLN A 68 14.83 6.10 4.63
C GLN A 68 14.49 4.61 4.49
N GLU A 69 13.62 4.08 5.37
CA GLU A 69 13.26 2.67 5.39
C GLU A 69 12.15 2.32 4.36
N ASP A 70 11.24 3.26 4.07
CA ASP A 70 10.05 3.02 3.24
C ASP A 70 10.31 3.04 1.72
N LEU A 71 11.46 3.54 1.26
CA LEU A 71 11.76 3.61 -0.18
C LEU A 71 11.84 2.23 -0.84
N GLY A 72 12.34 1.23 -0.11
CA GLY A 72 12.37 -0.16 -0.57
C GLY A 72 10.97 -0.76 -0.68
N ASP A 73 10.08 -0.43 0.25
CA ASP A 73 8.70 -0.91 0.24
C ASP A 73 7.88 -0.31 -0.92
N LEU A 74 8.20 0.92 -1.37
CA LEU A 74 7.61 1.48 -2.60
C LEU A 74 8.00 0.68 -3.84
N ALA A 75 9.28 0.30 -3.97
CA ALA A 75 9.73 -0.52 -5.08
C ALA A 75 9.09 -1.93 -5.04
N ALA A 76 9.04 -2.53 -3.84
CA ALA A 76 8.39 -3.82 -3.63
C ALA A 76 6.88 -3.76 -3.95
N PHE A 77 6.19 -2.66 -3.61
CA PHE A 77 4.79 -2.44 -4.00
C PHE A 77 4.62 -2.44 -5.51
N CYS A 78 5.45 -1.68 -6.23
CA CYS A 78 5.38 -1.62 -7.69
C CYS A 78 5.59 -3.00 -8.31
N GLN A 79 6.58 -3.76 -7.83
CA GLN A 79 6.84 -5.11 -8.34
C GLN A 79 5.65 -6.04 -8.09
N ALA A 80 5.12 -6.08 -6.87
CA ALA A 80 3.98 -6.93 -6.52
C ALA A 80 2.73 -6.62 -7.38
N VAL A 81 2.47 -5.34 -7.65
CA VAL A 81 1.37 -4.92 -8.53
C VAL A 81 1.61 -5.36 -9.98
N LEU A 82 2.84 -5.23 -10.49
CA LEU A 82 3.18 -5.68 -11.84
C LEU A 82 3.04 -7.19 -11.98
N ASP A 83 3.53 -7.95 -11.00
CA ASP A 83 3.43 -9.41 -10.97
C ASP A 83 1.96 -9.85 -10.96
N TYR A 84 1.12 -9.19 -10.14
CA TYR A 84 -0.31 -9.43 -10.10
C TYR A 84 -0.98 -9.18 -11.45
N ILE A 85 -0.74 -8.03 -12.07
CA ILE A 85 -1.30 -7.70 -13.39
C ILE A 85 -0.86 -8.74 -14.44
N ALA A 86 0.42 -9.13 -14.44
CA ALA A 86 0.93 -10.14 -15.36
C ALA A 86 0.18 -11.48 -15.20
N SER A 87 -0.06 -11.93 -13.96
CA SER A 87 -0.82 -13.17 -13.70
C SER A 87 -2.28 -13.13 -14.15
N GLU A 88 -2.94 -11.98 -14.07
CA GLU A 88 -4.33 -11.82 -14.54
C GLU A 88 -4.41 -11.79 -16.07
N THR A 89 -3.37 -11.26 -16.73
CA THR A 89 -3.34 -11.17 -18.21
C THR A 89 -3.16 -12.56 -18.85
N ASP A 90 -2.37 -13.43 -18.22
CA ASP A 90 -2.15 -14.82 -18.67
C ASP A 90 -3.42 -15.69 -18.55
N THR A 91 -4.34 -15.31 -17.66
CA THR A 91 -5.60 -16.04 -17.42
C THR A 91 -6.73 -15.59 -18.36
N SER A 92 -6.52 -14.49 -19.10
CA SER A 92 -7.53 -13.87 -19.98
C SER A 92 -7.45 -14.34 -21.45
N GLU A 93 -6.48 -15.20 -21.79
CA GLU A 93 -6.27 -15.74 -23.14
C GLU A 93 -6.77 -17.20 -23.34
N GLU A 94 -7.43 -17.80 -22.34
CA GLU A 94 -8.13 -19.11 -22.45
C GLU A 94 -9.67 -18.96 -22.40
#